data_AF-A0A2G9MFA6-F1
#
_entry.id   AF-A0A2G9MFA6-F1
#
_cell.length_a   1.000
_cell.length_b   1.000
_cell.length_c   1.000
_cell.angle_alpha   90.00
_cell.angle_beta   90.00
_cell.angle_gamma   90.00
#
_symmetry.space_group_name_H-M   'P 1'
#
loop_
_entity.id
_entity.type
_entity.pdbx_description
1 polymer ?
#
loop_
_entity_poly.entity_id
_entity_poly.type
_entity_poly.pdbx_seq_one_letter_code
_entity_poly.pdbx_strand_id
1 'polypeptide(L)'
;MSLNIDNIVRKTGIIKKKMESNLPLINSEIDTIIIKKDRTVKRIEHLLDTLLNYIPLGVGESEFKKLNGYYKSFNKKNADIYNEFYQGI
;
A
#
# COMPACT_ATOMS: atom_id res chain seq x y z
N MET A 1 -2.63 -33.38 -11.06
CA MET A 1 -2.73 -32.77 -9.73
C MET A 1 -3.60 -31.53 -9.87
N SER A 2 -4.91 -31.63 -9.61
CA SER A 2 -5.81 -30.47 -9.76
C SER A 2 -5.58 -29.48 -8.63
N LEU A 3 -5.22 -28.24 -8.97
CA LEU A 3 -5.28 -27.12 -8.05
C LEU A 3 -6.75 -26.95 -7.63
N ASN A 4 -7.04 -27.26 -6.36
CA ASN A 4 -8.38 -27.14 -5.81
C ASN A 4 -8.68 -25.64 -5.59
N ILE A 5 -9.47 -25.06 -6.51
CA ILE A 5 -9.78 -23.63 -6.58
C ILE A 5 -10.35 -23.12 -5.25
N ASP A 6 -11.15 -23.93 -4.55
CA ASP A 6 -11.72 -23.59 -3.24
C ASP A 6 -10.65 -23.33 -2.17
N ASN A 7 -9.56 -24.10 -2.19
CA ASN A 7 -8.45 -23.89 -1.27
C ASN A 7 -7.67 -22.59 -1.58
N ILE A 8 -7.62 -22.17 -2.85
CA ILE A 8 -6.96 -20.92 -3.25
C ILE A 8 -7.80 -19.73 -2.80
N VAL A 9 -9.12 -19.74 -3.06
CA VAL A 9 -10.04 -18.67 -2.65
C VAL A 9 -10.06 -18.51 -1.12
N ARG A 10 -10.05 -19.63 -0.37
CA ARG A 10 -10.00 -19.57 1.09
C ARG A 10 -8.71 -18.94 1.61
N LYS A 11 -7.56 -19.27 0.99
CA LYS A 11 -6.26 -18.72 1.38
C LYS A 11 -6.15 -17.23 1.04
N THR A 12 -6.59 -16.80 -0.14
CA THR A 12 -6.58 -15.38 -0.53
C THR A 12 -7.52 -14.55 0.36
N GLY A 13 -8.69 -15.08 0.72
CA GLY A 13 -9.60 -14.44 1.67
C GLY A 13 -9.00 -14.23 3.07
N ILE A 14 -8.25 -15.21 3.59
CA ILE A 14 -7.55 -15.07 4.88
C ILE A 14 -6.45 -14.01 4.81
N ILE A 15 -5.69 -13.97 3.71
CA ILE A 15 -4.64 -12.98 3.50
C ILE A 15 -5.24 -11.57 3.43
N LYS A 16 -6.31 -11.38 2.64
CA LYS A 16 -7.03 -10.11 2.54
C LYS A 16 -7.49 -9.61 3.90
N LYS A 17 -8.14 -10.46 4.71
CA LYS A 17 -8.58 -10.08 6.06
C LYS A 17 -7.44 -9.63 6.98
N LYS A 18 -6.28 -10.27 6.89
CA LYS A 18 -5.10 -9.86 7.66
C LYS A 18 -4.59 -8.49 7.21
N MET A 19 -4.54 -8.23 5.91
CA MET A 19 -4.14 -6.94 5.35
C MET A 19 -5.11 -5.83 5.77
N GLU A 20 -6.42 -6.08 5.67
CA GLU A 20 -7.47 -5.16 6.13
C GLU A 20 -7.34 -4.86 7.63
N SER A 21 -7.01 -5.86 8.45
CA SER A 21 -6.83 -5.68 9.90
C SER A 21 -5.60 -4.83 10.24
N ASN A 22 -4.58 -4.84 9.38
CA ASN A 22 -3.37 -4.03 9.56
C ASN A 22 -3.50 -2.62 8.96
N LEU A 23 -4.49 -2.39 8.09
CA LEU A 23 -4.66 -1.11 7.39
C LEU A 23 -4.85 0.09 8.33
N PRO A 24 -5.60 0.01 9.45
CA PRO A 24 -5.71 1.11 10.40
C PRO A 24 -4.36 1.55 10.99
N LEU A 25 -3.47 0.58 11.28
CA LEU A 25 -2.13 0.87 11.78
C LEU A 25 -1.30 1.59 10.72
N ILE A 26 -1.34 1.10 9.48
CA ILE A 26 -0.66 1.73 8.34
C ILE A 26 -1.17 3.16 8.13
N ASN A 27 -2.48 3.38 8.15
CA ASN A 27 -3.05 4.72 7.99
C ASN A 27 -2.62 5.66 9.13
N SER A 28 -2.59 5.18 10.38
CA SER A 28 -2.08 5.96 11.51
C SER A 28 -0.61 6.35 11.35
N GLU A 29 0.21 5.45 10.78
CA GLU A 29 1.59 5.74 10.47
C GLU A 29 1.73 6.78 9.35
N ILE A 30 0.93 6.69 8.29
CA ILE A 30 0.86 7.68 7.21
C ILE A 30 0.48 9.05 7.76
N ASP A 31 -0.54 9.11 8.63
CA ASP A 31 -0.95 10.34 9.29
C ASP A 31 0.19 10.94 10.11
N THR A 32 0.92 10.09 10.85
CA THR A 32 2.10 10.53 11.62
C THR A 32 3.18 11.12 10.70
N ILE A 33 3.47 10.48 9.56
CA ILE A 33 4.44 10.97 8.57
C ILE A 33 4.01 12.34 8.06
N ILE A 34 2.76 12.50 7.63
CA ILE A 34 2.25 13.74 7.04
C ILE A 34 2.22 14.87 8.08
N ILE A 35 1.66 14.62 9.27
CA ILE A 35 1.53 15.62 10.34
C ILE A 35 2.91 16.09 10.82
N LYS A 36 3.84 15.16 11.05
CA LYS A 36 5.21 15.50 11.46
C LYS A 36 6.09 16.02 10.33
N LYS A 37 5.56 16.03 9.09
CA LYS A 37 6.30 16.33 7.87
C LYS A 37 7.59 15.49 7.74
N ASP A 38 7.51 14.22 8.14
CA ASP A 38 8.63 13.29 8.04
C ASP A 38 8.95 13.02 6.57
N ARG A 39 10.17 13.37 6.15
CA ARG A 39 10.65 13.18 4.77
C ARG A 39 11.61 12.00 4.63
N THR A 40 11.59 11.08 5.59
CA THR A 40 12.44 9.87 5.55
C THR A 40 12.01 8.97 4.38
N VAL A 41 12.72 9.14 3.25
CA VAL A 41 12.44 8.46 1.98
C VAL A 41 12.24 6.96 2.15
N LYS A 42 13.21 6.28 2.78
CA LYS A 42 13.16 4.82 3.00
C LYS A 42 11.91 4.35 3.73
N ARG A 43 11.42 5.14 4.69
CA ARG A 43 10.23 4.81 5.47
C ARG A 43 8.97 4.94 4.62
N ILE A 44 8.88 6.01 3.84
CA ILE A 44 7.77 6.26 2.92
C ILE A 44 7.71 5.20 1.82
N GLU A 45 8.85 4.92 1.18
CA GLU A 45 8.95 3.90 0.13
C GLU A 45 8.58 2.51 0.66
N HIS A 46 9.01 2.15 1.87
CA HIS A 46 8.62 0.88 2.49
C HIS A 46 7.10 0.74 2.69
N LEU A 47 6.42 1.81 3.10
CA LEU A 47 4.96 1.81 3.24
C LEU A 47 4.26 1.80 1.88
N LEU A 48 4.78 2.53 0.89
CA LEU A 48 4.25 2.49 -0.48
C LEU A 48 4.37 1.09 -1.10
N ASP A 49 5.52 0.42 -0.95
CA ASP A 49 5.73 -0.96 -1.39
C ASP A 49 4.75 -1.92 -0.70
N THR A 50 4.54 -1.74 0.60
CA THR A 50 3.58 -2.54 1.37
C THR A 50 2.16 -2.35 0.81
N LEU A 51 1.75 -1.11 0.55
CA LEU A 51 0.42 -0.80 0.02
C LEU A 51 0.24 -1.29 -1.42
N LEU A 52 1.26 -1.22 -2.27
CA LEU A 52 1.22 -1.80 -3.62
C LEU A 52 0.95 -3.31 -3.59
N ASN A 53 1.45 -4.02 -2.58
CA ASN A 53 1.14 -5.45 -2.41
C ASN A 53 -0.30 -5.71 -1.96
N TYR A 54 -0.97 -4.71 -1.36
CA TYR A 54 -2.34 -4.85 -0.85
C TYR A 54 -3.38 -4.50 -1.93
N ILE A 55 -3.04 -3.59 -2.84
CA ILE A 55 -3.93 -3.08 -3.90
C ILE A 55 -4.51 -4.19 -4.80
N PRO A 56 -3.77 -5.22 -5.26
CA PRO A 56 -4.32 -6.32 -6.05
C PRO A 56 -5.46 -7.10 -5.35
N LEU A 57 -5.56 -6.99 -4.03
CA LEU A 57 -6.63 -7.61 -3.22
C LEU A 57 -7.78 -6.62 -2.91
N GLY A 58 -7.72 -5.41 -3.45
CA GLY A 58 -8.68 -4.33 -3.24
C GLY A 58 -8.57 -3.67 -1.86
N VAL A 59 -7.36 -3.60 -1.31
CA VAL A 59 -7.09 -3.04 0.03
C VAL A 59 -6.02 -1.96 -0.07
N GLY A 60 -6.19 -0.84 0.64
CA GLY A 60 -5.12 0.15 0.85
C GLY A 60 -4.93 1.20 -0.26
N GLU A 61 -5.84 1.27 -1.24
CA GLU A 61 -5.73 2.23 -2.35
C GLU A 61 -5.78 3.70 -1.88
N SER A 62 -6.66 3.99 -0.91
CA SER A 62 -6.81 5.34 -0.36
C SER A 62 -5.53 5.79 0.36
N GLU A 63 -5.00 4.90 1.20
CA GLU A 63 -3.76 5.08 1.94
C GLU A 63 -2.58 5.28 1.00
N PHE A 64 -2.51 4.49 -0.07
CA PHE A 64 -1.48 4.63 -1.10
C PHE A 64 -1.53 6.01 -1.76
N LYS A 65 -2.71 6.43 -2.23
CA LYS A 65 -2.89 7.75 -2.88
C LYS A 65 -2.52 8.89 -1.94
N LYS A 66 -2.90 8.79 -0.67
CA LYS A 66 -2.59 9.78 0.37
C LYS A 66 -1.09 9.89 0.63
N LEU A 67 -0.41 8.76 0.86
CA LEU A 67 1.04 8.74 1.12
C LEU A 67 1.83 9.18 -0.11
N ASN A 68 1.50 8.67 -1.30
CA ASN A 68 2.20 9.01 -2.53
C ASN A 68 1.97 10.49 -2.92
N GLY A 69 0.78 11.03 -2.67
CA GLY A 69 0.49 12.44 -2.84
C GLY A 69 1.35 13.34 -1.95
N TYR A 70 1.54 12.94 -0.68
CA TYR A 70 2.48 13.62 0.20
C TYR A 70 3.92 13.49 -0.30
N TYR A 71 4.34 12.28 -0.70
CA TYR A 71 5.69 12.00 -1.20
C TYR A 71 6.03 12.85 -2.43
N LYS A 72 5.06 13.00 -3.34
CA LYS A 72 5.17 13.83 -4.55
C LYS A 72 5.49 15.30 -4.26
N SER A 73 5.08 15.82 -3.10
CA SER A 73 5.33 17.22 -2.74
C SER A 73 6.82 17.57 -2.56
N PHE A 74 7.69 16.57 -2.35
CA PHE A 74 9.13 16.78 -2.18
C PHE A 74 10.02 15.80 -2.94
N ASN A 75 9.48 14.68 -3.43
CA ASN A 75 10.18 13.74 -4.33
C ASN A 75 9.26 13.30 -5.47
N LYS A 76 8.93 14.24 -6.35
CA LYS A 76 8.04 14.02 -7.50
C LYS A 76 8.49 12.87 -8.39
N LYS A 77 9.79 12.77 -8.69
CA LYS A 77 10.33 11.75 -9.60
C LYS A 77 9.99 10.34 -9.12
N ASN A 78 10.28 10.02 -7.86
CA ASN A 78 9.99 8.68 -7.33
C ASN A 78 8.48 8.48 -7.14
N ALA A 79 7.74 9.51 -6.73
CA ALA A 79 6.28 9.42 -6.59
C ALA A 79 5.57 9.13 -7.93
N ASP A 80 6.08 9.69 -9.04
CA ASP A 80 5.55 9.42 -10.37
C ASP A 80 5.83 7.96 -10.78
N ILE A 81 7.00 7.40 -10.46
CA ILE A 81 7.30 5.96 -10.65
C ILE A 81 6.32 5.07 -9.87
N TYR A 82 6.05 5.39 -8.60
CA TYR A 82 5.04 4.67 -7.82
C TYR A 82 3.64 4.76 -8.45
N ASN A 83 3.30 5.91 -9.03
CA ASN A 83 2.03 6.09 -9.71
C ASN A 83 1.94 5.26 -11.00
N GLU A 84 3.03 5.13 -11.75
CA GLU A 84 3.10 4.24 -12.93
C GLU A 84 2.89 2.78 -12.52
N PHE A 85 3.52 2.32 -11.45
CA PHE A 85 3.29 0.97 -10.93
C PHE A 85 1.83 0.76 -10.53
N TYR A 86 1.23 1.71 -9.81
CA TYR A 86 -0.17 1.64 -9.42
C TYR A 86 -1.13 1.60 -10.62
N GLN A 87 -0.84 2.34 -11.70
CA GLN A 87 -1.65 2.34 -12.93
C GLN A 87 -1.52 1.04 -13.75
N GLY A 88 -0.46 0.26 -13.52
CA GLY A 88 -0.24 -1.02 -14.16
C GLY A 88 -0.84 -2.23 -13.44
N ILE A 89 -1.43 -2.03 -12.26
CA ILE A 89 -2.15 -3.05 -11.47
C ILE A 89 -3.62 -3.11 -11.92
#